data_AF-A0A7S6S550-F1
#
_entry.id   AF-A0A7S6S550-F1
#
_cell.length_a   1.000
_cell.length_b   1.000
_cell.length_c   1.000
_cell.angle_alpha   90.00
_cell.angle_beta   90.00
_cell.angle_gamma   90.00
#
_symmetry.space_group_name_H-M   'P 1'
#
loop_
_entity.id
_entity.type
_entity.pdbx_description
1 polymer ?
#
loop_
_entity_poly.entity_id
_entity_poly.type
_entity_poly.pdbx_seq_one_letter_code
_entity_poly.pdbx_strand_id
1 'polypeptide(L)'
;MRQSLIPLALALSLLFNGFFVIGYLQGRQINAALPEEERVTRLVTDELRLSDSQQRVYRELRANLHDAVHDLEARLAQVQLALIDAVNQPNPDFVEILRLMDQKTLLDQERVGLASRHFGEFVRTLTPAQKAELKRRIEQGGWRSESSTGAPRQDGSEPGQEAVDEGPDGGSEPPGSGGDAEDESLNDLMRRLGDQSPRR
;
A
#
# COMPACT_ATOMS: atom_id res chain seq x y z
N MET A 1 16.12 41.97 -33.90
CA MET A 1 16.85 41.13 -32.92
C MET A 1 15.84 40.24 -32.19
N ARG A 2 15.51 39.08 -32.77
CA ARG A 2 14.74 38.03 -32.08
C ARG A 2 15.74 37.18 -31.30
N GLN A 3 16.32 37.76 -30.25
CA GLN A 3 17.12 36.97 -29.31
C GLN A 3 16.20 35.89 -28.75
N SER A 4 16.67 34.65 -28.87
CA SER A 4 15.90 33.44 -28.67
C SER A 4 15.20 33.48 -27.31
N LEU A 5 13.86 33.54 -27.32
CA LEU A 5 13.01 33.36 -26.14
C LEU A 5 13.09 31.92 -25.60
N ILE A 6 13.67 31.01 -26.38
CA ILE A 6 13.85 29.58 -26.08
C ILE A 6 14.70 29.35 -24.81
N PRO A 7 15.94 29.85 -24.68
CA PRO A 7 16.73 29.69 -23.45
C PRO A 7 16.09 30.35 -22.23
N LEU A 8 15.35 31.46 -22.40
CA LEU A 8 14.62 32.10 -21.31
C LEU A 8 13.46 31.22 -20.82
N ALA A 9 12.68 30.66 -21.74
CA ALA A 9 11.61 29.72 -21.42
C ALA A 9 12.14 28.44 -20.77
N LEU A 10 13.30 27.93 -21.23
CA LEU A 10 13.94 26.75 -20.67
C LEU A 10 14.41 26.99 -19.23
N ALA A 11 15.06 28.13 -18.99
CA ALA A 11 15.50 28.54 -17.65
C ALA A 11 14.31 28.73 -16.71
N LEU A 12 13.21 29.31 -17.20
CA LEU A 12 12.00 29.49 -16.42
C LEU A 12 11.32 28.15 -16.08
N SER A 13 11.30 27.21 -17.03
CA SER A 13 10.78 25.85 -16.81
C SER A 13 11.60 25.08 -15.78
N LEU A 14 12.93 25.19 -15.82
CA LEU A 14 13.83 24.59 -14.82
C LEU A 14 13.60 25.18 -13.42
N LEU A 15 13.43 26.50 -13.32
CA LEU A 15 13.12 27.16 -12.05
C LEU A 15 11.77 26.71 -11.48
N PHE A 16 10.71 26.65 -12.31
CA PHE A 16 9.41 26.17 -11.87
C PHE A 16 9.49 24.71 -11.38
N ASN A 17 10.12 23.81 -12.15
CA ASN A 17 10.30 22.43 -11.72
C ASN A 17 11.10 22.31 -10.42
N GLY A 18 12.17 23.11 -10.24
CA GLY A 18 12.93 23.15 -9.00
C GLY A 18 12.09 23.61 -7.80
N PHE A 19 11.25 24.64 -7.97
CA PHE A 19 10.33 25.10 -6.93
C PHE A 19 9.27 24.06 -6.57
N PHE A 20 8.76 23.30 -7.55
CA PHE A 20 7.82 22.20 -7.28
C PHE A 20 8.48 21.05 -6.52
N VAL A 21 9.70 20.65 -6.89
CA VAL A 21 10.43 19.57 -6.20
C VAL A 21 10.80 19.98 -4.77
N ILE A 22 11.30 21.21 -4.58
CA ILE A 22 11.63 21.73 -3.25
C ILE A 22 10.36 21.91 -2.42
N GLY A 23 9.30 22.49 -2.99
CA GLY A 23 8.00 22.64 -2.32
C GLY A 23 7.36 21.30 -1.95
N TYR A 24 7.51 20.27 -2.78
CA TYR A 24 7.07 18.91 -2.49
C TYR A 24 7.89 18.29 -1.35
N LEU A 25 9.23 18.41 -1.39
CA LEU A 25 10.12 17.94 -0.32
C LEU A 25 9.83 18.65 1.01
N GLN A 26 9.62 19.96 0.98
CA GLN A 26 9.35 20.79 2.16
C GLN A 26 7.92 20.59 2.68
N GLY A 27 6.94 20.40 1.80
CA GLY A 27 5.57 20.03 2.16
C GLY A 27 5.47 18.66 2.84
N ARG A 28 6.32 17.70 2.44
CA ARG A 28 6.47 16.41 3.13
C ARG A 28 7.08 16.56 4.53
N GLN A 29 7.95 17.55 4.73
CA GLN A 29 8.52 17.88 6.05
C GLN A 29 7.55 18.67 6.95
N ILE A 30 6.73 19.56 6.38
CA ILE A 30 5.79 20.41 7.16
C ILE A 30 4.56 19.62 7.62
N ASN A 31 4.08 18.64 6.83
CA ASN A 31 3.04 17.70 7.27
C ASN A 31 3.52 16.74 8.38
N ALA A 32 4.81 16.73 8.72
CA ALA A 32 5.37 15.99 9.85
C ALA A 32 5.25 16.72 11.20
N ALA A 33 4.64 17.91 11.25
CA ALA A 33 4.53 18.72 12.48
C ALA A 33 3.63 18.10 13.58
N LEU A 34 2.81 17.12 13.23
CA LEU A 34 2.45 16.01 14.11
C LEU A 34 2.85 14.75 13.36
N PRO A 35 3.69 13.86 13.91
CA PRO A 35 4.02 12.63 13.20
C PRO A 35 2.71 11.95 12.84
N GLU A 36 2.53 11.56 11.58
CA GLU A 36 1.32 10.89 11.08
C GLU A 36 0.89 9.74 12.02
N GLU A 37 1.88 9.12 12.66
CA GLU A 37 1.74 8.15 13.74
C GLU A 37 0.90 8.60 14.94
N GLU A 38 1.06 9.82 15.44
CA GLU A 38 0.25 10.34 16.56
C GLU A 38 -1.20 10.53 16.15
N ARG A 39 -1.47 10.89 14.90
CA ARG A 39 -2.85 11.03 14.40
C ARG A 39 -3.54 9.69 14.30
N VAL A 40 -2.89 8.70 13.69
CA VAL A 40 -3.48 7.35 13.59
C VAL A 40 -3.59 6.70 14.96
N THR A 41 -2.62 6.93 15.85
CA THR A 41 -2.68 6.45 17.23
C THR A 41 -3.87 7.06 17.96
N ARG A 42 -4.04 8.39 17.93
CA ARG A 42 -5.19 9.06 18.56
C ARG A 42 -6.53 8.57 18.01
N LEU A 43 -6.63 8.39 16.69
CA LEU A 43 -7.84 7.87 16.07
C LEU A 43 -8.19 6.48 16.65
N VAL A 44 -7.23 5.57 16.70
CA VAL A 44 -7.45 4.21 17.23
C VAL A 44 -7.73 4.24 18.74
N THR A 45 -7.01 5.07 19.51
CA THR A 45 -7.20 5.15 20.97
C THR A 45 -8.55 5.73 21.35
N ASP A 46 -9.00 6.76 20.64
CA ASP A 46 -10.24 7.48 20.93
C ASP A 46 -11.46 6.66 20.48
N GLU A 47 -11.37 6.02 19.31
CA GLU A 47 -12.46 5.22 18.76
C GLU A 47 -12.72 3.95 19.57
N LEU A 48 -11.67 3.26 20.00
CA LEU A 48 -11.79 2.04 20.80
C LEU A 48 -11.83 2.32 22.31
N ARG A 49 -11.74 3.60 22.71
CA ARG A 49 -11.70 4.06 24.10
C ARG A 49 -10.70 3.25 24.92
N LEU A 50 -9.47 3.16 24.43
CA LEU A 50 -8.42 2.34 25.05
C LEU A 50 -8.05 2.90 26.43
N SER A 51 -7.83 2.02 27.41
CA SER A 51 -7.27 2.41 28.71
C SER A 51 -5.81 2.85 28.58
N ASP A 52 -5.29 3.62 29.55
CA ASP A 52 -3.88 4.05 29.54
C ASP A 52 -2.88 2.90 29.41
N SER A 53 -3.20 1.74 30.01
CA SER A 53 -2.40 0.53 29.85
C SER A 53 -2.42 -0.01 28.41
N GLN A 54 -3.61 -0.10 27.79
CA GLN A 54 -3.76 -0.53 26.40
C GLN A 54 -3.10 0.45 25.42
N GLN A 55 -3.22 1.76 25.67
CA GLN A 55 -2.59 2.79 24.84
C GLN A 55 -1.05 2.72 24.86
N ARG A 56 -0.46 2.38 26.01
CA ARG A 56 1.00 2.17 26.10
C ARG A 56 1.44 0.96 25.28
N VAL A 57 0.76 -0.18 25.46
CA VAL A 57 1.07 -1.39 24.68
C VAL A 57 0.87 -1.17 23.19
N TYR A 58 -0.18 -0.46 22.79
CA TYR A 58 -0.42 -0.13 21.39
C TYR A 58 0.71 0.72 20.79
N ARG A 59 1.17 1.76 21.50
CA ARG A 59 2.28 2.61 21.05
C ARG A 59 3.57 1.81 20.91
N GLU A 60 3.88 0.94 21.87
CA GLU A 60 5.05 0.07 21.81
C GLU A 60 4.98 -0.91 20.63
N LEU A 61 3.85 -1.59 20.46
CA LEU A 61 3.63 -2.49 19.32
C LEU A 61 3.76 -1.77 17.97
N ARG A 62 3.32 -0.51 17.91
CA ARG A 62 3.38 0.30 16.69
C ARG A 62 4.78 0.79 16.38
N ALA A 63 5.53 1.25 17.39
CA ALA A 63 6.94 1.60 17.25
C ALA A 63 7.76 0.39 16.77
N ASN A 64 7.58 -0.76 17.41
CA ASN A 64 8.25 -2.01 17.01
C ASN A 64 7.87 -2.44 15.58
N LEU A 65 6.60 -2.26 15.19
CA LEU A 65 6.16 -2.53 13.83
C LEU A 65 6.81 -1.57 12.83
N HIS A 66 6.89 -0.29 13.16
CA HIS A 66 7.50 0.73 12.31
C HIS A 66 8.97 0.40 12.01
N ASP A 67 9.75 0.12 13.05
CA ASP A 67 11.17 -0.23 12.92
C ASP A 67 11.35 -1.50 12.08
N ALA A 68 10.55 -2.55 12.37
CA ALA A 68 10.63 -3.80 11.64
C ALA A 68 10.16 -3.70 10.17
N VAL A 69 9.17 -2.85 9.88
CA VAL A 69 8.76 -2.55 8.49
C VAL A 69 9.86 -1.78 7.77
N HIS A 70 10.48 -0.79 8.41
CA HIS A 70 11.55 0.00 7.80
C HIS A 70 12.75 -0.88 7.42
N ASP A 71 13.17 -1.80 8.30
CA ASP A 71 14.24 -2.76 8.00
C ASP A 71 13.87 -3.69 6.84
N LEU A 72 12.61 -4.12 6.78
CA LEU A 72 12.11 -4.99 5.71
C LEU A 72 12.03 -4.25 4.37
N GLU A 73 11.59 -2.99 4.37
CA GLU A 73 11.56 -2.13 3.19
C GLU A 73 12.97 -1.88 2.64
N ALA A 74 13.95 -1.67 3.52
CA ALA A 74 15.35 -1.56 3.11
C ALA A 74 15.86 -2.83 2.41
N ARG A 75 15.52 -4.02 2.95
CA ARG A 75 15.86 -5.31 2.33
C ARG A 75 15.15 -5.51 0.98
N LEU A 76 13.87 -5.17 0.89
CA LEU A 76 13.12 -5.22 -0.37
C LEU A 76 13.73 -4.31 -1.43
N ALA A 77 14.11 -3.09 -1.06
CA ALA A 77 14.77 -2.14 -1.97
C ALA A 77 16.09 -2.70 -2.50
N GLN A 78 16.91 -3.33 -1.66
CA GLN A 78 18.16 -3.97 -2.08
C GLN A 78 17.92 -5.12 -3.06
N VAL A 79 16.94 -5.99 -2.79
CA VAL A 79 16.59 -7.09 -3.71
C VAL A 79 16.05 -6.55 -5.03
N GLN A 80 15.24 -5.50 -4.99
CA GLN A 80 14.69 -4.86 -6.20
C GLN A 80 15.81 -4.26 -7.06
N LEU A 81 16.80 -3.59 -6.46
CA LEU A 81 17.97 -3.06 -7.16
C LEU A 81 18.79 -4.20 -7.78
N ALA A 82 19.09 -5.25 -7.02
CA ALA A 82 19.83 -6.40 -7.52
C ALA A 82 19.12 -7.09 -8.70
N LEU A 83 17.78 -7.15 -8.67
CA LEU A 83 16.98 -7.72 -9.75
C LEU A 83 17.02 -6.84 -11.00
N ILE A 84 16.94 -5.51 -10.86
CA ILE A 84 17.12 -4.56 -11.96
C ILE A 84 18.52 -4.72 -12.57
N ASP A 85 19.55 -4.80 -11.73
CA ASP A 85 20.94 -4.96 -12.19
C ASP A 85 21.14 -6.28 -12.93
N ALA A 86 20.61 -7.39 -12.42
CA ALA A 86 20.71 -8.72 -13.03
C ALA A 86 20.02 -8.79 -14.40
N VAL A 87 18.85 -8.19 -14.55
CA VAL A 87 18.10 -8.16 -15.82
C VAL A 87 18.78 -7.29 -16.87
N ASN A 88 19.49 -6.23 -16.47
CA ASN A 88 20.17 -5.31 -17.37
C ASN A 88 21.57 -5.78 -17.82
N GLN A 89 22.04 -6.95 -17.37
CA GLN A 89 23.33 -7.48 -17.80
C GLN A 89 23.30 -7.90 -19.29
N PRO A 90 24.43 -7.81 -20.03
CA PRO A 90 24.49 -8.21 -21.43
C PRO A 90 24.10 -9.67 -21.69
N ASN A 91 24.32 -10.55 -20.71
CA ASN A 91 23.88 -11.95 -20.71
C ASN A 91 23.23 -12.22 -19.35
N PRO A 92 21.91 -11.99 -19.19
CA PRO A 92 21.24 -12.13 -17.90
C PRO A 92 21.23 -13.60 -17.43
N ASP A 93 21.64 -13.84 -16.18
CA ASP A 93 21.54 -15.14 -15.55
C ASP A 93 20.12 -15.37 -15.01
N PHE A 94 19.35 -16.19 -15.73
CA PHE A 94 17.96 -16.52 -15.36
C PHE A 94 17.85 -17.23 -14.01
N VAL A 95 18.86 -18.00 -13.59
CA VAL A 95 18.83 -18.69 -12.29
C VAL A 95 18.93 -17.68 -11.17
N GLU A 96 19.81 -16.69 -11.30
CA GLU A 96 19.96 -15.61 -10.32
C GLU A 96 18.73 -14.71 -10.26
N ILE A 97 18.12 -14.39 -11.41
CA ILE A 97 16.87 -13.61 -11.46
C ILE A 97 15.75 -14.34 -10.72
N LEU A 98 15.54 -15.64 -10.97
CA LEU A 98 14.51 -16.42 -10.28
C LEU A 98 14.77 -16.47 -8.77
N ARG A 99 16.04 -16.66 -8.35
CA ARG A 99 16.41 -16.63 -6.93
C ARG A 99 16.07 -15.29 -6.26
N LEU A 100 16.32 -14.17 -6.94
CA LEU A 100 15.98 -12.84 -6.45
C LEU A 100 14.46 -12.61 -6.39
N MET A 101 13.70 -13.14 -7.36
CA MET A 101 12.23 -13.10 -7.34
C MET A 101 11.64 -13.88 -6.16
N ASP A 102 12.18 -15.08 -5.87
CA ASP A 102 11.77 -15.87 -4.71
C ASP A 102 12.10 -15.14 -3.41
N GLN A 103 13.29 -14.55 -3.30
CA GLN A 103 13.69 -13.76 -2.15
C GLN A 103 12.76 -12.55 -1.93
N LYS A 104 12.39 -11.86 -3.00
CA LYS A 104 11.41 -10.76 -2.94
C LYS A 104 10.06 -11.26 -2.43
N THR A 105 9.58 -12.38 -2.96
CA THR A 105 8.29 -12.97 -2.57
C THR A 105 8.27 -13.34 -1.09
N LEU A 106 9.37 -13.92 -0.58
CA LEU A 106 9.51 -14.24 0.85
C LEU A 106 9.48 -12.99 1.73
N LEU A 107 10.14 -11.90 1.32
CA LEU A 107 10.11 -10.63 2.04
C LEU A 107 8.72 -10.00 2.02
N ASP A 108 8.00 -10.06 0.90
CA ASP A 108 6.62 -9.57 0.81
C ASP A 108 5.68 -10.36 1.74
N GLN A 109 5.85 -11.69 1.82
CA GLN A 109 5.12 -12.53 2.77
C GLN A 109 5.48 -12.20 4.23
N GLU A 110 6.76 -11.98 4.52
CA GLU A 110 7.24 -11.57 5.84
C GLU A 110 6.60 -10.24 6.26
N ARG A 111 6.47 -9.28 5.33
CA ARG A 111 5.81 -7.98 5.57
C ARG A 111 4.35 -8.14 5.99
N VAL A 112 3.58 -8.93 5.24
CA VAL A 112 2.16 -9.18 5.54
C VAL A 112 2.01 -9.93 6.87
N GLY A 113 2.89 -10.89 7.13
CA GLY A 113 2.92 -11.66 8.37
C GLY A 113 3.27 -10.80 9.59
N LEU A 114 4.17 -9.83 9.45
CA LEU A 114 4.54 -8.90 10.52
C LEU A 114 3.34 -8.04 10.96
N ALA A 115 2.65 -7.39 10.02
CA ALA A 115 1.47 -6.59 10.32
C ALA A 115 0.37 -7.43 11.00
N SER A 116 0.14 -8.64 10.50
CA SER A 116 -0.87 -9.56 11.06
C SER A 116 -0.53 -10.00 12.49
N ARG A 117 0.76 -10.29 12.79
CA ARG A 117 1.21 -10.65 14.14
C ARG A 117 1.03 -9.51 15.13
N HIS A 118 1.50 -8.31 14.80
CA HIS A 118 1.36 -7.14 15.67
C HIS A 118 -0.11 -6.77 15.89
N PHE A 119 -0.95 -6.87 14.85
CA PHE A 119 -2.40 -6.68 14.99
C PHE A 119 -3.01 -7.72 15.94
N GLY A 120 -2.65 -9.00 15.79
CA GLY A 120 -3.09 -10.07 16.69
C GLY A 120 -2.69 -9.84 18.15
N GLU A 121 -1.46 -9.37 18.39
CA GLU A 121 -0.98 -9.00 19.72
C GLU A 121 -1.77 -7.84 20.32
N PHE A 122 -2.04 -6.79 19.54
CA PHE A 122 -2.88 -5.69 19.96
C PHE A 122 -4.30 -6.16 20.30
N VAL A 123 -4.93 -6.98 19.45
CA VAL A 123 -6.28 -7.52 19.67
C VAL A 123 -6.35 -8.31 20.98
N ARG A 124 -5.29 -9.03 21.36
CA ARG A 124 -5.25 -9.77 22.65
C ARG A 124 -5.35 -8.85 23.87
N THR A 125 -4.94 -7.59 23.76
CA THR A 125 -5.03 -6.60 24.85
C THR A 125 -6.44 -6.01 25.03
N LEU A 126 -7.33 -6.20 24.03
CA LEU A 126 -8.65 -5.62 24.01
C LEU A 126 -9.67 -6.41 24.83
N THR A 127 -10.61 -5.69 25.44
CA THR A 127 -11.79 -6.29 26.07
C THR A 127 -12.72 -6.91 25.02
N PRO A 128 -13.61 -7.85 25.39
CA PRO A 128 -14.57 -8.43 24.44
C PRO A 128 -15.45 -7.39 23.74
N ALA A 129 -15.88 -6.33 24.45
CA ALA A 129 -16.67 -5.25 23.87
C ALA A 129 -15.87 -4.46 22.82
N GLN A 130 -14.61 -4.13 23.12
CA GLN A 130 -13.71 -3.45 22.18
C GLN A 130 -13.43 -4.31 20.94
N LYS A 131 -13.28 -5.63 21.09
CA LYS A 131 -13.11 -6.57 19.96
C LYS A 131 -14.33 -6.61 19.05
N ALA A 132 -15.54 -6.56 19.60
CA ALA A 132 -16.77 -6.51 18.82
C ALA A 132 -16.88 -5.20 18.03
N GLU A 133 -16.57 -4.07 18.67
CA GLU A 133 -16.56 -2.75 18.01
C GLU A 133 -15.50 -2.67 16.91
N LEU A 134 -14.30 -3.19 17.20
CA LEU A 134 -13.22 -3.34 16.24
C LEU A 134 -13.66 -4.13 15.00
N LYS A 135 -14.25 -5.31 15.21
CA LYS A 135 -14.76 -6.16 14.12
C LYS A 135 -15.83 -5.44 13.29
N ARG A 136 -16.79 -4.79 13.96
CA ARG A 136 -17.85 -4.01 13.31
C ARG A 136 -17.27 -2.93 12.38
N ARG A 137 -16.20 -2.25 12.80
CA ARG A 137 -15.54 -1.22 11.98
C ARG A 137 -14.79 -1.76 10.78
N ILE A 138 -14.11 -2.90 10.94
CA ILE A 138 -13.44 -3.60 9.84
C ILE A 138 -14.47 -3.99 8.78
N GLU A 139 -15.60 -4.57 9.19
CA GLU A 139 -16.69 -4.99 8.28
C GLU A 139 -17.33 -3.79 7.56
N GLN A 140 -17.40 -2.63 8.22
CA GLN A 140 -17.95 -1.40 7.64
C GLN A 140 -16.97 -0.64 6.74
N GLY A 141 -15.73 -1.14 6.57
CA GLY A 141 -14.70 -0.46 5.79
C GLY A 141 -14.21 0.86 6.40
N GLY A 142 -14.60 1.17 7.64
CA GLY A 142 -14.32 2.44 8.32
C GLY A 142 -12.85 2.68 8.64
N TRP A 143 -11.98 1.69 8.39
CA TRP A 143 -10.53 1.80 8.52
C TRP A 143 -9.78 1.90 7.20
N ARG A 144 -10.47 2.04 6.07
CA ARG A 144 -9.83 2.51 4.85
C ARG A 144 -9.34 3.92 5.11
N SER A 145 -8.04 4.04 5.36
CA SER A 145 -7.36 5.29 5.59
C SER A 145 -7.74 6.29 4.50
N GLU A 146 -8.43 7.37 4.86
CA GLU A 146 -8.66 8.53 3.99
C GLU A 146 -7.34 9.19 3.54
N SER A 147 -6.18 8.72 4.03
CA SER A 147 -4.85 9.11 3.53
C SER A 147 -4.55 8.68 2.09
N SER A 148 -5.45 7.95 1.40
CA SER A 148 -5.33 7.76 -0.06
C SER A 148 -5.92 8.91 -0.90
N THR A 149 -6.35 10.01 -0.28
CA THR A 149 -6.84 11.19 -1.01
C THR A 149 -5.66 12.02 -1.50
N GLY A 150 -5.21 11.76 -2.74
CA GLY A 150 -4.07 12.49 -3.31
C GLY A 150 -3.86 12.39 -4.81
N ALA A 151 -4.79 11.82 -5.59
CA ALA A 151 -4.90 12.14 -7.00
C ALA A 151 -6.38 12.09 -7.38
N PRO A 152 -7.04 13.22 -7.69
CA PRO A 152 -8.30 13.14 -8.41
C PRO A 152 -8.02 12.37 -9.69
N ARG A 153 -8.70 11.24 -9.89
CA ARG A 153 -8.86 10.68 -11.23
C ARG A 153 -9.51 11.80 -12.04
N GLN A 154 -8.72 12.52 -12.83
CA GLN A 154 -9.26 13.30 -13.93
C GLN A 154 -9.91 12.27 -14.83
N ASP A 155 -11.22 12.11 -14.64
CA ASP A 155 -12.10 11.50 -15.61
C ASP A 155 -12.06 12.44 -16.81
N GLY A 156 -11.06 12.22 -17.66
CA GLY A 156 -10.92 12.81 -18.98
C GLY A 156 -12.00 12.21 -19.87
N SER A 157 -13.24 12.53 -19.57
CA SER A 157 -14.33 12.47 -20.53
C SER A 157 -14.00 13.47 -21.63
N GLU A 158 -13.26 13.05 -22.65
CA GLU A 158 -13.27 13.72 -23.95
C GLU A 158 -14.62 13.39 -24.63
N PRO A 159 -15.48 14.39 -24.90
CA PRO A 159 -16.62 14.20 -25.76
C PRO A 159 -16.18 14.46 -27.20
N GLY A 160 -16.19 13.42 -28.03
CA GLY A 160 -16.36 13.58 -29.47
C GLY A 160 -15.23 13.03 -30.33
N GLN A 161 -15.51 11.87 -30.94
CA GLN A 161 -15.27 11.58 -32.36
C GLN A 161 -16.18 10.38 -32.68
N GLU A 162 -17.36 10.70 -33.21
CA GLU A 162 -17.72 10.52 -34.61
C GLU A 162 -18.02 9.05 -34.96
N ALA A 163 -19.30 8.83 -35.20
CA ALA A 163 -19.87 7.60 -35.68
C ALA A 163 -19.24 7.21 -37.02
N VAL A 164 -18.65 6.01 -37.07
CA VAL A 164 -18.45 5.28 -38.30
C VAL A 164 -19.43 4.11 -38.27
N ASP A 165 -20.52 4.32 -38.99
CA ASP A 165 -21.44 3.32 -39.48
C ASP A 165 -20.75 2.54 -40.60
N GLU A 166 -20.68 1.20 -40.49
CA GLU A 166 -20.86 0.28 -41.61
C GLU A 166 -20.72 -1.20 -41.15
N GLY A 167 -21.83 -1.93 -41.20
CA GLY A 167 -21.85 -3.28 -41.78
C GLY A 167 -21.79 -4.50 -40.83
N PRO A 168 -22.78 -5.43 -40.89
CA PRO A 168 -22.81 -6.63 -40.07
C PRO A 168 -22.11 -7.82 -40.74
N ASP A 169 -21.73 -8.81 -39.92
CA ASP A 169 -22.07 -10.24 -40.08
C ASP A 169 -20.95 -11.15 -39.55
N GLY A 170 -21.33 -12.28 -38.95
CA GLY A 170 -20.42 -13.36 -38.57
C GLY A 170 -20.42 -13.72 -37.10
N GLY A 171 -21.54 -14.31 -36.63
CA GLY A 171 -21.58 -15.00 -35.35
C GLY A 171 -20.62 -16.18 -35.26
N SER A 172 -20.13 -16.44 -34.05
CA SER A 172 -19.73 -17.77 -33.55
C SER A 172 -19.69 -17.71 -32.03
N GLU A 173 -20.47 -18.60 -31.42
CA GLU A 173 -20.67 -18.77 -29.98
C GLU A 173 -19.39 -19.06 -29.18
N PRO A 174 -19.38 -18.79 -27.86
CA PRO A 174 -18.29 -19.14 -26.97
C PRO A 174 -18.51 -20.52 -26.33
N PRO A 175 -17.47 -21.35 -26.17
CA PRO A 175 -17.33 -22.22 -25.01
C PRO A 175 -16.53 -21.43 -23.96
N GLY A 176 -16.90 -21.34 -22.69
CA GLY A 176 -17.51 -22.35 -21.85
C GLY A 176 -16.62 -22.47 -20.60
N SER A 177 -17.17 -22.03 -19.47
CA SER A 177 -16.97 -22.55 -18.10
C SER A 177 -15.57 -22.99 -17.66
N GLY A 178 -15.08 -22.37 -16.57
CA GLY A 178 -14.17 -23.05 -15.64
C GLY A 178 -13.26 -22.11 -14.87
N GLY A 179 -13.66 -21.74 -13.66
CA GLY A 179 -12.75 -21.09 -12.71
C GLY A 179 -13.47 -20.27 -11.66
N ASP A 180 -14.27 -20.92 -10.81
CA ASP A 180 -14.59 -20.40 -9.49
C ASP A 180 -13.29 -20.31 -8.69
N ALA A 181 -12.53 -19.23 -8.91
CA ALA A 181 -11.49 -18.80 -8.00
C ALA A 181 -12.20 -18.21 -6.78
N GLU A 182 -12.38 -19.09 -5.82
CA GLU A 182 -12.90 -18.90 -4.48
C GLU A 182 -12.62 -17.50 -3.94
N ASP A 183 -13.69 -16.73 -3.76
CA ASP A 183 -13.76 -15.62 -2.81
C ASP A 183 -13.52 -16.25 -1.41
N GLU A 184 -12.26 -16.38 -1.01
CA GLU A 184 -11.89 -16.77 0.35
C GLU A 184 -12.46 -15.71 1.29
N SER A 185 -13.64 -16.02 1.82
CA SER A 185 -14.35 -15.16 2.77
C SER A 185 -13.40 -14.77 3.90
N LEU A 186 -13.37 -13.48 4.24
CA LEU A 186 -12.59 -12.94 5.35
C LEU A 186 -12.87 -13.68 6.69
N ASN A 187 -14.01 -14.37 6.79
CA ASN A 187 -14.32 -15.28 7.90
C ASN A 187 -13.44 -16.53 7.94
N ASP A 188 -13.08 -17.14 6.80
CA ASP A 188 -12.19 -18.31 6.76
C ASP A 188 -10.74 -17.93 7.08
N LEU A 189 -10.31 -16.72 6.66
CA LEU A 189 -9.01 -16.17 7.03
C LEU A 189 -8.93 -15.93 8.55
N MET A 190 -9.98 -15.38 9.15
CA MET A 190 -10.08 -15.17 10.61
C MET A 190 -10.15 -16.49 11.39
N ARG A 191 -10.78 -17.53 10.83
CA ARG A 191 -10.89 -18.86 11.45
C ARG A 191 -9.54 -19.58 11.48
N ARG A 192 -8.76 -19.50 10.40
CA ARG A 192 -7.39 -20.05 10.34
C ARG A 192 -6.43 -19.36 11.31
N LEU A 193 -6.56 -18.04 11.49
CA LEU A 193 -5.74 -17.29 12.45
C LEU A 193 -6.10 -17.60 13.93
N GLY A 194 -7.32 -18.05 14.21
CA GLY A 194 -7.75 -18.44 15.55
C GLY A 194 -7.23 -19.81 16.00
N ASP A 195 -7.04 -20.75 15.08
CA ASP A 195 -6.80 -22.16 15.40
C ASP A 195 -5.31 -22.55 15.55
N GLN A 196 -4.37 -21.62 15.29
CA GLN A 196 -2.93 -21.82 15.55
C GLN A 196 -2.51 -21.54 17.00
N SER A 197 -3.44 -21.61 17.96
CA SER A 197 -3.07 -21.57 19.37
C SER A 197 -2.47 -22.92 19.78
N PRO A 198 -1.21 -22.98 20.25
CA PRO A 198 -0.61 -24.23 20.67
C PRO A 198 -1.41 -24.79 21.85
N ARG A 199 -2.02 -25.96 21.65
CA ARG A 199 -2.55 -26.76 22.77
C ARG A 199 -1.35 -27.11 23.64
N ARG A 200 -1.31 -26.51 24.83
CA ARG A 200 -0.39 -26.90 25.90
C ARG A 200 -0.75 -28.28 26.43
#